data_AF-A0AAW7DDM3-F1
#
_entry.id   AF-A0AAW7DDM3-F1
#
_cell.length_a   1.000
_cell.length_b   1.000
_cell.length_c   1.000
_cell.angle_alpha   90.00
_cell.angle_beta   90.00
_cell.angle_gamma   90.00
#
_symmetry.space_group_name_H-M   'P 1'
#
loop_
_entity.id
_entity.type
_entity.pdbx_description
1 polymer ?
#
loop_
_entity_poly.entity_id
_entity_poly.type
_entity_poly.pdbx_seq_one_letter_code
_entity_poly.pdbx_strand_id
1 'polypeptide(L)'
;MRNRKKLLNKSICLILENSNEEDDIKVYYGKVLKDKNESYYFTDNSSTIHLTLDEEDLDNAKVITQDKQKENEIFRNCDYSIWIIVNIIEIDEPTDDMKKTNMKWD
;
A
#
# COMPACT_ATOMS: atom_id res chain seq x y z
N MET A 1 -15.13 -4.27 -11.43
CA MET A 1 -15.63 -2.89 -11.12
C MET A 1 -16.44 -2.73 -9.82
N ARG A 2 -17.01 -3.75 -9.16
CA ARG A 2 -17.92 -3.56 -7.98
C ARG A 2 -17.24 -3.35 -6.60
N ASN A 3 -15.92 -3.55 -6.45
CA ASN A 3 -15.26 -3.50 -5.13
C ASN A 3 -14.52 -2.19 -4.82
N ARG A 4 -14.13 -1.39 -5.81
CA ARG A 4 -13.22 -0.23 -5.64
C ARG A 4 -13.77 0.91 -4.78
N LYS A 5 -15.07 1.21 -4.88
CA LYS A 5 -15.72 2.21 -4.01
C LYS A 5 -15.81 1.76 -2.55
N LYS A 6 -15.73 0.46 -2.27
CA LYS A 6 -15.89 -0.08 -0.91
C LYS A 6 -14.67 0.19 -0.03
N LEU A 7 -13.50 0.40 -0.64
CA LEU A 7 -12.25 0.69 0.06
C LEU A 7 -12.11 2.18 0.41
N LEU A 8 -12.83 3.07 -0.28
CA LEU A 8 -12.83 4.48 0.05
C LEU A 8 -13.44 4.71 1.44
N ASN A 9 -12.78 5.55 2.26
CA ASN A 9 -13.14 5.84 3.65
C ASN A 9 -13.04 4.64 4.62
N LYS A 10 -12.28 3.60 4.25
CA LYS A 10 -11.95 2.47 5.12
C LYS A 10 -10.55 2.57 5.67
N SER A 11 -10.35 2.01 6.86
CA SER A 11 -9.01 1.83 7.43
C SER A 11 -8.34 0.64 6.75
N ILE A 12 -7.17 0.86 6.18
CA ILE A 12 -6.44 -0.12 5.38
C ILE A 12 -5.10 -0.42 6.05
N CYS A 13 -4.80 -1.70 6.20
CA CYS A 13 -3.47 -2.22 6.49
C CYS A 13 -2.79 -2.57 5.15
N LEU A 14 -1.76 -1.83 4.77
CA LEU A 14 -0.93 -2.14 3.60
C LEU A 14 0.27 -2.96 4.05
N ILE A 15 0.41 -4.17 3.52
CA ILE A 15 1.54 -5.07 3.75
C ILE A 15 2.39 -5.04 2.48
N LEU A 16 3.62 -4.54 2.61
CA LEU A 16 4.63 -4.58 1.56
C LEU A 16 5.65 -5.64 1.89
N GLU A 17 5.79 -6.62 1.01
CA GLU A 17 6.78 -7.69 1.13
C GLU A 17 7.83 -7.51 0.02
N ASN A 18 9.09 -7.59 0.40
CA ASN A 18 10.19 -7.58 -0.56
C ASN A 18 10.31 -8.95 -1.25
N SER A 19 10.23 -8.99 -2.58
CA SER A 19 10.37 -10.25 -3.32
C SER A 19 11.76 -10.89 -3.20
N ASN A 20 12.77 -10.12 -2.81
CA ASN A 20 14.16 -10.59 -2.72
C ASN A 20 14.52 -11.12 -1.32
N GLU A 21 13.76 -10.72 -0.30
CA GLU A 21 14.00 -11.07 1.11
C GLU A 21 12.65 -11.40 1.78
N GLU A 22 12.34 -12.69 1.93
CA GLU A 22 11.04 -13.18 2.44
C GLU A 22 10.64 -12.63 3.83
N ASP A 23 11.62 -12.18 4.62
CA ASP A 23 11.39 -11.61 5.97
C ASP A 23 11.33 -10.07 6.00
N ASP A 24 11.60 -9.37 4.89
CA ASP A 24 11.48 -7.91 4.79
C ASP A 24 10.03 -7.52 4.48
N ILE A 25 9.22 -7.53 5.54
CA ILE A 25 7.81 -7.13 5.51
C ILE A 25 7.63 -5.80 6.24
N LYS A 26 7.09 -4.82 5.54
CA LYS A 26 6.72 -3.50 6.08
C LYS A 26 5.21 -3.34 6.10
N VAL A 27 4.69 -2.86 7.22
CA VAL A 27 3.25 -2.67 7.43
C VAL A 27 2.96 -1.18 7.62
N TYR A 28 2.01 -0.67 6.84
CA TYR A 28 1.54 0.70 6.92
C TYR A 28 0.03 0.75 7.19
N TYR A 29 -0.38 1.77 7.94
CA TYR A 29 -1.77 1.98 8.34
C TYR A 29 -2.29 3.27 7.77
N GLY A 30 -3.38 3.19 7.01
CA GLY A 30 -3.81 4.32 6.22
C GLY A 30 -5.17 4.13 5.58
N LYS A 31 -5.36 4.78 4.44
CA LYS A 31 -6.59 4.77 3.67
C LYS A 31 -6.29 4.80 2.17
N VAL A 32 -7.21 4.26 1.39
CA VAL A 32 -7.21 4.46 -0.06
C VAL A 32 -7.95 5.75 -0.40
N LEU A 33 -7.30 6.59 -1.19
CA LEU A 33 -7.85 7.80 -1.78
C LEU A 33 -7.94 7.62 -3.30
N LYS A 34 -8.71 8.52 -3.92
CA LYS A 34 -8.87 8.58 -5.37
C LYS A 34 -8.47 9.98 -5.83
N ASP A 35 -7.59 10.06 -6.82
CA ASP A 35 -7.15 11.32 -7.39
C ASP A 35 -8.12 11.85 -8.47
N LYS A 36 -7.77 12.99 -9.08
CA LYS A 36 -8.59 13.63 -10.13
C LYS A 36 -8.55 12.88 -11.47
N ASN A 37 -7.56 12.02 -11.69
CA ASN A 37 -7.35 11.24 -12.90
C ASN A 37 -7.99 9.84 -12.80
N GLU A 38 -8.82 9.62 -11.78
CA GLU A 38 -9.45 8.34 -11.47
C GLU A 38 -8.49 7.23 -11.02
N SER A 39 -7.24 7.58 -10.71
CA SER A 39 -6.25 6.70 -10.11
C SER A 39 -6.46 6.57 -8.61
N TYR A 40 -6.23 5.36 -8.08
CA TYR A 40 -6.31 5.08 -6.66
C TYR A 40 -4.92 5.05 -6.05
N TYR A 41 -4.79 5.54 -4.83
CA TYR A 41 -3.53 5.45 -4.09
C TYR A 41 -3.77 5.23 -2.61
N PHE A 42 -2.87 4.49 -1.98
CA PHE A 42 -2.77 4.38 -0.54
C PHE A 42 -1.92 5.54 0.01
N THR A 43 -2.38 6.11 1.12
CA THR A 43 -1.56 6.97 1.98
C THR A 43 -1.73 6.54 3.42
N ASP A 44 -0.62 6.53 4.17
CA ASP A 44 -0.66 6.37 5.62
C ASP A 44 -1.06 7.67 6.33
N ASN A 45 -1.31 7.57 7.63
CA ASN A 45 -1.70 8.73 8.45
C ASN A 45 -0.60 9.79 8.59
N SER A 46 0.67 9.39 8.47
CA SER A 46 1.82 10.32 8.48
C SER A 46 2.15 10.90 7.11
N SER A 47 1.47 10.47 6.04
CA SER A 47 1.76 10.85 4.65
C SER A 47 3.22 10.57 4.25
N THR A 48 3.84 9.58 4.89
CA THR A 48 5.20 9.11 4.62
C THR A 48 5.23 8.23 3.38
N ILE A 49 4.18 7.43 3.17
CA ILE A 49 4.06 6.56 2.00
C ILE A 49 2.89 7.01 1.13
N HIS A 50 3.14 7.11 -0.17
CA HIS A 50 2.14 7.31 -1.20
C HIS A 50 2.37 6.24 -2.26
N LEU A 51 1.47 5.27 -2.34
CA LEU A 51 1.58 4.16 -3.28
C LEU A 51 0.36 4.14 -4.19
N THR A 52 0.58 4.33 -5.50
CA THR A 52 -0.46 4.11 -6.50
C THR A 52 -0.83 2.64 -6.51
N LEU A 53 -2.13 2.37 -6.47
CA LEU A 53 -2.69 1.02 -6.50
C LEU A 53 -3.32 0.78 -7.86
N ASP A 54 -3.01 -0.36 -8.46
CA ASP A 54 -3.65 -0.76 -9.69
C ASP A 54 -5.02 -1.42 -9.44
N GLU A 55 -5.68 -1.87 -10.51
CA GLU A 55 -6.99 -2.50 -10.38
C GLU A 55 -6.95 -3.85 -9.67
N GLU A 56 -5.86 -4.59 -9.82
CA GLU A 56 -5.66 -5.92 -9.26
C GLU A 56 -5.45 -5.82 -7.74
N ASP A 57 -4.63 -4.88 -7.28
CA ASP A 57 -4.41 -4.59 -5.86
C ASP A 57 -5.74 -4.33 -5.12
N LEU A 58 -6.59 -3.49 -5.72
CA LEU A 58 -7.88 -3.10 -5.14
C LEU A 58 -8.89 -4.25 -5.15
N ASP A 59 -8.90 -5.06 -6.21
CA ASP A 59 -9.82 -6.20 -6.33
C ASP A 59 -9.36 -7.36 -5.42
N ASN A 60 -8.06 -7.45 -5.08
CA ASN A 60 -7.48 -8.44 -4.18
C ASN A 60 -7.54 -8.08 -2.69
N ALA A 61 -7.90 -6.84 -2.34
CA ALA A 61 -8.06 -6.39 -0.96
C ALA A 61 -8.95 -7.35 -0.13
N LYS A 62 -8.45 -7.78 1.03
CA LYS A 62 -9.14 -8.73 1.91
C LYS A 62 -9.85 -8.00 3.04
N VAL A 63 -11.08 -8.40 3.32
CA VAL A 63 -11.82 -7.92 4.50
C VAL A 63 -11.16 -8.50 5.74
N ILE A 64 -10.89 -7.66 6.73
CA ILE A 64 -10.43 -8.08 8.05
C ILE A 64 -11.66 -8.28 8.94
N THR A 65 -11.83 -9.49 9.47
CA THR A 65 -12.91 -9.80 10.41
C THR A 65 -12.54 -9.35 11.83
N GLN A 66 -13.54 -9.17 12.69
CA GLN A 66 -13.29 -8.82 14.10
C GLN A 66 -12.41 -9.85 14.82
N ASP A 67 -12.52 -11.13 14.47
CA ASP A 67 -11.67 -12.18 15.06
C ASP A 67 -10.21 -11.99 14.63
N LYS A 68 -9.96 -11.66 13.35
CA LYS A 68 -8.61 -11.34 12.87
C LYS A 68 -8.01 -10.11 13.54
N GLN A 69 -8.82 -9.10 13.84
CA GLN A 69 -8.37 -7.93 14.62
C GLN A 69 -7.96 -8.27 16.06
N LYS A 70 -8.53 -9.33 16.64
CA LYS A 70 -8.19 -9.81 18.00
C LYS A 70 -6.98 -10.74 17.99
N GLU A 71 -6.86 -11.57 16.96
CA GLU A 71 -5.79 -12.57 16.82
C GLU A 71 -4.43 -11.95 16.47
N ASN A 72 -4.41 -10.85 15.70
CA ASN A 72 -3.16 -10.28 15.20
C ASN A 72 -3.14 -8.75 15.34
N GLU A 73 -2.14 -8.24 16.04
CA GLU A 73 -1.95 -6.81 16.29
C GLU A 73 -1.80 -6.00 15.00
N ILE A 74 -1.22 -6.58 13.93
CA ILE A 74 -1.06 -5.95 12.61
C ILE A 74 -2.41 -5.56 11.98
N PHE A 75 -3.49 -6.24 12.34
CA PHE A 75 -4.81 -5.98 11.78
C PHE A 75 -5.69 -5.12 12.68
N ARG A 76 -5.16 -4.66 13.82
CA ARG A 76 -5.93 -3.89 14.79
C ARG A 76 -6.47 -2.61 14.14
N ASN A 77 -7.77 -2.36 14.34
CA ASN A 77 -8.49 -1.18 13.84
C ASN A 77 -8.51 -1.04 12.30
N CYS A 78 -8.20 -2.11 11.55
CA CYS A 78 -8.26 -2.08 10.08
C CYS A 78 -9.49 -2.81 9.57
N ASP A 79 -10.15 -2.23 8.57
CA ASP A 79 -11.31 -2.83 7.91
C ASP A 79 -10.87 -3.81 6.80
N TYR A 80 -9.75 -3.51 6.15
CA TYR A 80 -9.20 -4.30 5.04
C TYR A 80 -7.67 -4.40 5.11
N SER A 81 -7.13 -5.43 4.49
CA SER A 81 -5.72 -5.53 4.15
C SER A 81 -5.50 -5.55 2.64
N ILE A 82 -4.40 -4.95 2.21
CA ILE A 82 -3.86 -5.05 0.85
C ILE A 82 -2.43 -5.55 1.01
N TRP A 83 -2.07 -6.62 0.29
CA TRP A 83 -0.72 -7.18 0.30
C TRP A 83 -0.13 -7.01 -1.09
N ILE A 84 1.00 -6.32 -1.17
CA ILE A 84 1.72 -6.10 -2.42
C ILE A 84 3.14 -6.64 -2.25
N ILE A 85 3.54 -7.48 -3.19
CA ILE A 85 4.91 -7.95 -3.30
C ILE A 85 5.63 -6.96 -4.20
N VAL A 86 6.63 -6.28 -3.66
CA VAL A 86 7.43 -5.30 -4.36
C VAL A 86 8.84 -5.86 -4.55
N ASN A 87 9.39 -5.69 -5.75
CA ASN A 87 10.82 -5.89 -5.94
C ASN A 87 11.51 -4.61 -5.46
N ILE A 88 11.86 -4.56 -4.18
CA ILE A 88 12.63 -3.45 -3.62
C ILE A 88 14.07 -3.68 -4.06
N ILE A 89 14.45 -2.92 -5.07
CA ILE A 89 15.84 -2.79 -5.46
C ILE A 89 16.39 -1.69 -4.55
N GLU A 90 17.32 -2.03 -3.65
CA GLU A 90 18.15 -1.02 -3.02
C GLU A 90 18.98 -0.35 -4.12
N ILE A 91 18.61 0.88 -4.44
CA ILE A 91 19.30 1.69 -5.43
C ILE A 91 20.23 2.61 -4.65
N ASP A 92 21.49 2.21 -4.51
CA ASP A 92 22.53 3.05 -3.90
C ASP A 92 22.75 4.36 -4.68
N GLU A 93 22.49 4.35 -5.99
CA GLU A 93 22.62 5.52 -6.87
C GLU A 93 21.45 5.63 -7.87
N PRO A 94 20.82 6.81 -8.03
CA PRO A 94 19.65 6.96 -8.89
C PRO A 94 19.96 6.55 -10.33
N THR A 95 19.07 5.75 -10.93
CA THR A 95 19.19 5.37 -12.35
C THR A 95 19.02 6.60 -13.26
N ASP A 96 19.53 6.52 -14.49
CA ASP A 96 19.46 7.65 -15.44
C ASP A 96 18.03 8.05 -15.78
N ASP A 97 17.08 7.12 -15.76
CA ASP A 97 15.67 7.43 -15.95
C ASP A 97 15.06 8.14 -14.73
N MET A 98 15.50 7.80 -13.51
CA MET A 98 15.10 8.50 -12.28
C MET A 98 15.68 9.91 -12.20
N LYS A 99 16.93 10.12 -12.66
CA LYS A 99 17.53 11.46 -12.76
C LYS A 99 16.75 12.37 -13.72
N LYS A 100 16.08 11.81 -14.74
CA LYS A 100 15.24 12.56 -15.69
C LYS A 100 13.89 13.01 -15.11
N THR A 101 13.42 12.43 -13.99
CA THR A 101 12.11 12.76 -13.43
C THR A 101 12.09 14.04 -12.57
N ASN A 102 13.23 14.72 -12.39
CA ASN A 102 13.37 15.89 -11.51
C ASN A 102 12.97 15.63 -10.04
N MET A 103 12.80 14.37 -9.62
CA MET A 103 12.61 14.06 -8.20
C MET A 103 13.93 14.30 -7.46
N LYS A 104 13.89 15.17 -6.44
CA LYS A 104 15.02 15.34 -5.53
C LYS A 104 15.09 14.13 -4.60
N TRP A 105 16.19 13.42 -4.70
CA TRP A 105 16.60 12.40 -3.74
C TRP A 105 17.54 13.11 -2.76
N ASP A 106 17.09 13.32 -1.52
CA ASP A 106 17.90 13.83 -0.40
C ASP A 106 18.41 12.66 0.45
#